data_AF-A0A3B3VYX3-F1
#
_entry.id   AF-A0A3B3VYX3-F1
#
_cell.length_a   1.000
_cell.length_b   1.000
_cell.length_c   1.000
_cell.angle_alpha   90.00
_cell.angle_beta   90.00
_cell.angle_gamma   90.00
#
_symmetry.space_group_name_H-M   'P 1'
#
loop_
_entity.id
_entity.type
_entity.pdbx_description
1 polymer ?
#
loop_
_entity_poly.entity_id
_entity_poly.type
_entity_poly.pdbx_seq_one_letter_code
_entity_poly.pdbx_strand_id
1 'polypeptide(L)'
;MAEGVCKTEVDEGPSTEEDTQSFHGSGVCKWFNVRMGFGFLSMTNREGVPLDEPVDVFVHQSKLHMEGFRSLKEGEAVEFTFKKSSKGLESQRVTGPGGIHCVGSERRPKGKKVQKRRSKGDRCYNCGGLDHHAKECKLPPQPKRCHFCQSIDHMVASCPVKAQQSSPVSQGKPSPLKGDEGEHSQPAPPPETSD
;
A
#
# COMPACT_ATOMS: atom_id res chain seq x y z
N MET A 1 -25.97 63.33 -36.15
CA MET A 1 -24.95 62.27 -35.96
C MET A 1 -25.63 61.19 -35.14
N ALA A 2 -25.82 60.02 -35.75
CA ALA A 2 -26.66 58.95 -35.24
C ALA A 2 -25.81 57.86 -34.57
N GLU A 3 -26.38 57.26 -33.51
CA GLU A 3 -26.13 55.91 -32.94
C GLU A 3 -24.72 55.65 -32.35
N GLY A 4 -24.51 54.88 -31.29
CA GLY A 4 -25.38 53.94 -30.58
C GLY A 4 -24.65 53.41 -29.34
N VAL A 5 -25.44 52.92 -28.40
CA VAL A 5 -25.03 52.21 -27.18
C VAL A 5 -24.55 50.81 -27.54
N CYS A 6 -23.40 50.37 -27.02
CA CYS A 6 -23.06 48.94 -26.95
C CYS A 6 -22.65 48.59 -25.51
N LYS A 7 -23.55 47.87 -24.85
CA LYS A 7 -23.39 47.22 -23.54
C LYS A 7 -22.27 46.19 -23.65
N THR A 8 -21.37 46.15 -22.68
CA THR A 8 -20.44 45.03 -22.53
C THR A 8 -21.21 43.88 -21.90
N GLU A 9 -21.42 42.83 -22.69
CA GLU A 9 -22.13 41.62 -22.31
C GLU A 9 -21.26 40.76 -21.39
N VAL A 10 -21.94 40.18 -20.40
CA VAL A 10 -21.46 39.15 -19.47
C VAL A 10 -21.23 37.85 -20.25
N ASP A 11 -19.98 37.38 -20.28
CA ASP A 11 -19.65 36.04 -20.76
C ASP A 11 -19.88 35.03 -19.62
N GLU A 12 -21.17 34.73 -19.38
CA GLU A 12 -21.59 33.53 -18.67
C GLU A 12 -21.43 32.35 -19.63
N GLY A 13 -20.25 31.75 -19.64
CA GLY A 13 -20.00 30.52 -20.39
C GLY A 13 -20.94 29.40 -19.91
N PRO A 14 -21.58 28.65 -20.83
CA PRO A 14 -22.44 27.54 -20.45
C PRO A 14 -21.58 26.42 -19.86
N SER A 15 -21.61 26.26 -18.54
CA SER A 15 -21.11 25.05 -17.90
C SER A 15 -21.96 23.89 -18.40
N THR A 16 -21.38 23.06 -19.26
CA THR A 16 -21.98 21.88 -19.89
C THR A 16 -22.85 21.09 -18.90
N GLU A 17 -24.15 21.34 -18.97
CA GLU A 17 -25.22 20.58 -18.33
C GLU A 17 -25.39 19.25 -19.07
N GLU A 18 -24.41 18.35 -18.92
CA GLU A 18 -24.65 16.94 -19.15
C GLU A 18 -25.51 16.44 -17.97
N ASP A 19 -26.83 16.44 -18.17
CA ASP A 19 -27.85 15.81 -17.32
C ASP A 19 -27.57 14.29 -17.25
N THR A 20 -26.52 13.94 -16.51
CA THR A 20 -26.18 12.56 -16.20
C THR A 20 -26.85 12.27 -14.87
N GLN A 21 -27.98 11.56 -14.94
CA GLN A 21 -28.77 11.14 -13.79
C GLN A 21 -27.88 10.64 -12.64
N SER A 22 -27.73 11.50 -11.63
CA SER A 22 -26.85 11.29 -10.49
C SER A 22 -27.70 10.91 -9.30
N PHE A 23 -27.48 9.72 -8.77
CA PHE A 23 -28.21 9.19 -7.62
C PHE A 23 -27.41 9.40 -6.35
N HIS A 24 -28.09 9.53 -5.22
CA HIS A 24 -27.46 9.59 -3.90
C HIS A 24 -27.58 8.23 -3.19
N GLY A 25 -26.52 7.84 -2.50
CA GLY A 25 -26.49 6.60 -1.72
C GLY A 25 -25.60 6.72 -0.49
N SER A 26 -25.86 5.86 0.48
CA SER A 26 -25.00 5.68 1.66
C SER A 26 -24.70 4.21 1.88
N GLY A 27 -23.57 3.95 2.52
CA GLY A 27 -23.11 2.59 2.73
C GLY A 27 -21.75 2.55 3.40
N VAL A 28 -21.02 1.46 3.16
CA VAL A 28 -19.70 1.24 3.75
C VAL A 28 -18.66 0.94 2.68
N CYS A 29 -17.40 1.27 2.92
CA CYS A 29 -16.32 0.85 2.04
C CYS A 29 -16.12 -0.67 2.14
N LYS A 30 -16.36 -1.41 1.04
CA LYS A 30 -16.19 -2.85 0.98
C LYS A 30 -14.71 -3.23 0.98
N TRP A 31 -13.94 -2.56 0.13
CA TRP A 31 -12.48 -2.65 0.10
C TRP A 31 -11.91 -1.48 -0.71
N PHE A 32 -10.67 -1.10 -0.38
CA PHE A 32 -9.96 -0.06 -1.12
C PHE A 32 -8.49 -0.43 -1.29
N ASN A 33 -8.05 -0.49 -2.55
CA ASN A 33 -6.65 -0.73 -2.86
C ASN A 33 -5.90 0.60 -2.84
N VAL A 34 -5.24 0.86 -1.70
CA VAL A 34 -4.47 2.08 -1.44
C VAL A 34 -3.34 2.30 -2.45
N ARG A 35 -2.76 1.22 -3.00
CA ARG A 35 -1.67 1.32 -3.98
C ARG A 35 -2.17 1.68 -5.37
N MET A 36 -3.33 1.15 -5.77
CA MET A 36 -3.91 1.41 -7.08
C MET A 36 -4.84 2.63 -7.10
N GLY A 37 -5.32 3.08 -5.92
CA GLY A 37 -6.17 4.26 -5.80
C GLY A 37 -7.63 4.01 -6.22
N PHE A 38 -8.11 2.78 -6.13
CA PHE A 38 -9.52 2.46 -6.40
C PHE A 38 -10.03 1.36 -5.47
N GLY A 39 -11.35 1.24 -5.40
CA GLY A 39 -12.03 0.27 -4.56
C GLY A 39 -13.50 0.12 -4.92
N PHE A 40 -14.22 -0.53 -4.03
CA PHE A 40 -15.67 -0.66 -4.11
C PHE A 40 -16.32 -0.27 -2.78
N LEU A 41 -17.48 0.35 -2.89
CA LEU A 41 -18.39 0.66 -1.79
C LEU A 41 -19.55 -0.32 -1.85
N SER A 42 -19.99 -0.76 -0.68
CA SER A 42 -21.19 -1.56 -0.49
C SER A 42 -22.31 -0.60 -0.11
N MET A 43 -23.19 -0.30 -1.06
CA MET A 43 -24.33 0.59 -0.88
C MET A 43 -25.43 -0.14 -0.11
N THR A 44 -25.80 0.38 1.06
CA THR A 44 -26.88 -0.17 1.89
C THR A 44 -28.16 0.65 1.79
N ASN A 45 -28.07 1.94 1.45
CA ASN A 45 -29.22 2.80 1.23
C ASN A 45 -29.08 3.55 -0.09
N ARG A 46 -30.19 3.67 -0.81
CA ARG A 46 -30.31 4.46 -2.03
C ARG A 46 -31.40 5.49 -1.85
N GLU A 47 -31.06 6.77 -2.01
CA GLU A 47 -32.01 7.90 -1.89
C GLU A 47 -32.84 7.86 -0.59
N GLY A 48 -32.23 7.39 0.51
CA GLY A 48 -32.88 7.25 1.82
C GLY A 48 -33.70 5.97 2.00
N VAL A 49 -33.79 5.10 0.99
CA VAL A 49 -34.45 3.79 1.08
C VAL A 49 -33.41 2.70 1.34
N PRO A 50 -33.56 1.88 2.41
CA PRO A 50 -32.67 0.74 2.64
C PRO A 50 -32.87 -0.32 1.56
N LEU A 51 -31.77 -0.92 1.12
CA LEU A 51 -31.76 -1.99 0.13
C LEU A 51 -31.71 -3.35 0.84
N ASP A 52 -32.49 -4.33 0.37
CA ASP A 52 -32.41 -5.72 0.85
C ASP A 52 -31.06 -6.36 0.53
N GLU A 53 -30.47 -6.02 -0.62
CA GLU A 53 -29.17 -6.52 -1.05
C GLU A 53 -28.18 -5.35 -1.22
N PRO A 54 -26.98 -5.43 -0.61
CA PRO A 54 -25.96 -4.41 -0.79
C PRO A 54 -25.43 -4.41 -2.22
N VAL A 55 -25.47 -3.24 -2.87
CA VAL A 55 -25.02 -3.09 -4.26
C VAL A 55 -23.59 -2.54 -4.29
N ASP A 56 -22.75 -3.15 -5.12
CA ASP A 56 -21.36 -2.71 -5.29
C ASP A 56 -21.27 -1.46 -6.19
N VAL A 57 -20.61 -0.41 -5.68
CA VAL A 57 -20.37 0.85 -6.39
C VAL A 57 -18.87 1.08 -6.51
N PHE A 58 -18.40 1.27 -7.75
CA PHE A 58 -16.99 1.53 -8.02
C PHE A 58 -16.57 2.91 -7.50
N VAL A 59 -15.44 2.99 -6.80
CA VAL A 59 -14.87 4.24 -6.31
C VAL A 59 -13.43 4.42 -6.75
N HIS A 60 -13.10 5.63 -7.19
CA HIS A 60 -11.75 6.05 -7.53
C HIS A 60 -11.26 7.13 -6.54
N GLN A 61 -9.95 7.15 -6.24
CA GLN A 61 -9.35 8.06 -5.26
C GLN A 61 -9.62 9.53 -5.58
N SER A 62 -9.75 9.90 -6.86
CA SER A 62 -9.99 11.29 -7.26
C SER A 62 -11.38 11.81 -6.85
N LYS A 63 -12.30 10.90 -6.52
CA LYS A 63 -13.67 11.22 -6.11
C LYS A 63 -13.83 11.31 -4.59
N LEU A 64 -12.80 10.96 -3.82
CA LEU A 64 -12.79 11.00 -2.36
C LEU A 64 -12.62 12.44 -1.86
N HIS A 65 -13.56 12.89 -1.04
CA HIS A 65 -13.52 14.19 -0.38
C HIS A 65 -12.68 14.10 0.90
N MET A 66 -11.39 14.34 0.75
CA MET A 66 -10.44 14.45 1.86
C MET A 66 -9.21 15.26 1.43
N GLU A 67 -8.45 15.74 2.41
CA GLU A 67 -7.18 16.42 2.16
C GLU A 67 -6.01 15.45 2.18
N GLY A 68 -4.98 15.73 1.37
CA GLY A 68 -3.77 14.92 1.34
C GLY A 68 -3.91 13.59 0.57
N PHE A 69 -3.53 12.49 1.21
CA PHE A 69 -3.46 11.18 0.56
C PHE A 69 -4.84 10.50 0.57
N ARG A 70 -5.43 10.36 -0.61
CA ARG A 70 -6.82 9.92 -0.79
C ARG A 70 -6.97 8.39 -0.68
N SER A 71 -7.53 7.90 0.43
CA SER A 71 -7.86 6.48 0.62
C SER A 71 -9.12 6.29 1.45
N LEU A 72 -9.63 5.05 1.54
CA LEU A 72 -10.73 4.67 2.42
C LEU A 72 -10.30 3.52 3.32
N LYS A 73 -10.86 3.46 4.53
CA LYS A 73 -10.75 2.29 5.41
C LYS A 73 -11.87 1.30 5.12
N GLU A 74 -11.56 0.01 5.13
CA GLU A 74 -12.57 -1.03 5.02
C GLU A 74 -13.56 -0.95 6.19
N GLY A 75 -14.86 -1.01 5.89
CA GLY A 75 -15.96 -0.82 6.84
C GLY A 75 -16.23 0.64 7.22
N GLU A 76 -15.55 1.62 6.63
CA GLU A 76 -15.82 3.04 6.86
C GLU A 76 -17.20 3.44 6.30
N ALA A 77 -18.02 4.09 7.12
CA ALA A 77 -19.31 4.64 6.69
C ALA A 77 -19.09 5.84 5.75
N VAL A 78 -19.78 5.82 4.62
CA VAL A 78 -19.63 6.82 3.56
C VAL A 78 -20.98 7.18 2.97
N GLU A 79 -21.07 8.43 2.55
CA GLU A 79 -22.15 8.98 1.73
C GLU A 79 -21.58 9.35 0.36
N PHE A 80 -22.30 9.07 -0.70
CA PHE A 80 -21.78 9.31 -2.03
C PHE A 80 -22.86 9.59 -3.05
N THR A 81 -22.49 10.30 -4.10
CA THR A 81 -23.26 10.39 -5.33
C THR A 81 -22.68 9.42 -6.34
N PHE A 82 -23.53 8.73 -7.09
CA PHE A 82 -23.12 7.75 -8.10
C PHE A 82 -23.92 7.92 -9.39
N LYS A 83 -23.34 7.48 -10.49
CA LYS A 83 -23.99 7.42 -11.80
C LYS A 83 -23.92 6.02 -12.37
N LYS A 84 -24.83 5.72 -13.29
CA LYS A 84 -24.76 4.51 -14.10
C LYS A 84 -23.77 4.74 -15.24
N SER A 85 -22.76 3.88 -15.34
CA SER A 85 -21.71 3.90 -16.35
C SER A 85 -21.71 2.57 -17.12
N SER A 86 -20.97 2.48 -18.22
CA SER A 86 -20.87 1.26 -19.04
C SER A 86 -20.29 0.06 -18.28
N LYS A 87 -19.58 0.32 -17.17
CA LYS A 87 -18.96 -0.70 -16.30
C LYS A 87 -19.78 -1.03 -15.04
N GLY A 88 -20.96 -0.43 -14.88
CA GLY A 88 -21.77 -0.54 -13.66
C GLY A 88 -21.93 0.79 -12.95
N LEU A 89 -22.18 0.75 -11.64
CA LEU A 89 -22.35 1.96 -10.82
C LEU A 89 -20.98 2.55 -10.45
N GLU A 90 -20.82 3.85 -10.69
CA GLU A 90 -19.58 4.59 -10.44
C GLU A 90 -19.85 5.80 -9.55
N SER A 91 -19.05 5.96 -8.50
CA SER A 91 -19.12 7.13 -7.61
C SER A 91 -18.63 8.39 -8.32
N GLN A 92 -19.36 9.50 -8.18
CA GLN A 92 -18.95 10.82 -8.61
C GLN A 92 -18.29 11.63 -7.49
N ARG A 93 -18.82 11.54 -6.27
CA ARG A 93 -18.28 12.19 -5.07
C ARG A 93 -18.53 11.30 -3.87
N VAL A 94 -17.54 11.14 -3.01
CA VAL A 94 -17.63 10.33 -1.79
C VAL A 94 -17.17 11.15 -0.60
N THR A 95 -18.00 11.18 0.44
CA THR A 95 -17.77 11.85 1.72
C THR A 95 -17.99 10.88 2.88
N GLY A 96 -17.53 11.25 4.06
CA GLY A 96 -18.00 10.64 5.30
C GLY A 96 -19.47 11.00 5.59
N PRO A 97 -20.04 10.45 6.67
CA PRO A 97 -21.39 10.75 7.10
C PRO A 97 -21.57 12.25 7.36
N GLY A 98 -22.68 12.84 6.90
CA GLY A 98 -22.95 14.28 7.05
C GLY A 98 -22.02 15.17 6.24
N GLY A 99 -21.40 14.66 5.17
CA GLY A 99 -20.52 15.43 4.29
C GLY A 99 -19.11 15.70 4.83
N ILE A 100 -18.74 15.08 5.95
CA ILE A 100 -17.40 15.22 6.56
C ILE A 100 -16.33 14.60 5.64
N HIS A 101 -15.07 14.98 5.84
CA HIS A 101 -13.94 14.31 5.19
C HIS A 101 -13.89 12.82 5.54
N CYS A 102 -13.55 11.99 4.56
CA CYS A 102 -13.32 10.56 4.79
C CYS A 102 -12.15 10.34 5.77
N VAL A 103 -12.18 9.24 6.53
CA VAL A 103 -11.18 8.87 7.54
C VAL A 103 -9.90 8.40 6.85
N GLY A 104 -10.05 7.51 5.87
CA GLY A 104 -8.95 6.96 5.10
C GLY A 104 -8.18 5.84 5.80
N SER A 105 -7.33 5.17 5.03
CA SER A 105 -6.58 4.01 5.52
C SER A 105 -5.42 4.41 6.42
N GLU A 106 -5.33 3.76 7.58
CA GLU A 106 -4.20 3.87 8.51
C GLU A 106 -2.87 3.43 7.85
N ARG A 107 -2.97 2.55 6.85
CA ARG A 107 -1.86 2.13 6.00
C ARG A 107 -1.66 3.13 4.86
N ARG A 108 -1.21 4.33 5.19
CA ARG A 108 -0.50 5.14 4.18
C ARG A 108 0.68 4.30 3.72
N PRO A 109 0.84 3.97 2.42
CA PRO A 109 2.07 3.38 1.96
C PRO A 109 3.13 4.38 2.39
N LYS A 110 3.95 4.00 3.38
CA LYS A 110 5.15 4.73 3.73
C LYS A 110 5.93 4.67 2.44
N GLY A 111 5.71 5.69 1.58
CA GLY A 111 6.31 5.78 0.26
C GLY A 111 7.75 5.49 0.54
N LYS A 112 8.22 4.34 0.02
CA LYS A 112 9.40 3.65 0.55
C LYS A 112 10.33 4.78 0.88
N LYS A 113 10.56 5.04 2.18
CA LYS A 113 11.82 5.65 2.53
C LYS A 113 12.70 4.59 1.92
N VAL A 114 13.19 4.87 0.70
CA VAL A 114 14.47 4.43 0.26
C VAL A 114 15.26 4.90 1.46
N GLN A 115 15.39 4.00 2.43
CA GLN A 115 16.54 3.93 3.25
C GLN A 115 17.57 3.81 2.14
N LYS A 116 18.00 4.97 1.64
CA LYS A 116 19.33 5.20 1.18
C LYS A 116 20.05 4.77 2.43
N ARG A 117 20.28 3.45 2.53
CA ARG A 117 21.25 2.85 3.42
C ARG A 117 22.40 3.76 3.12
N ARG A 118 22.67 4.73 4.01
CA ARG A 118 23.88 5.53 3.87
C ARG A 118 24.93 4.46 3.69
N SER A 119 25.50 4.43 2.49
CA SER A 119 26.20 3.25 1.98
C SER A 119 27.13 2.80 3.08
N LYS A 120 27.04 1.53 3.50
CA LYS A 120 27.75 0.92 4.63
C LYS A 120 29.27 1.09 4.44
N GLY A 121 29.77 2.30 4.65
CA GLY A 121 31.00 2.78 4.01
C GLY A 121 31.29 4.27 4.18
N ASP A 122 30.30 5.10 4.56
CA ASP A 122 30.54 6.53 4.86
C ASP A 122 30.99 6.75 6.31
N ARG A 123 32.03 6.02 6.72
CA ARG A 123 32.69 6.14 8.01
C ARG A 123 34.12 6.60 7.79
N CYS A 124 34.63 7.44 8.68
CA CYS A 124 36.03 7.82 8.70
C CYS A 124 36.93 6.58 8.70
N TYR A 125 37.79 6.42 7.70
CA TYR A 125 38.71 5.27 7.61
C TYR A 125 39.82 5.26 8.69
N ASN A 126 39.98 6.37 9.43
CA ASN A 126 40.95 6.48 10.51
C ASN A 126 40.32 6.14 11.88
N CYS A 127 39.15 6.71 12.22
CA CYS A 127 38.55 6.57 13.55
C CYS A 127 37.17 5.91 13.59
N GLY A 128 36.52 5.71 12.43
CA GLY A 128 35.16 5.15 12.33
C GLY A 128 34.02 6.15 12.56
N GLY A 129 34.33 7.43 12.82
CA GLY A 129 33.35 8.49 13.01
C GLY A 129 32.44 8.71 11.79
N LEU A 130 31.21 9.18 12.05
CA LEU A 130 30.17 9.37 11.02
C LEU A 130 30.11 10.79 10.45
N ASP A 131 30.80 11.74 11.08
CA ASP A 131 30.66 13.18 10.79
C ASP A 131 31.85 13.77 10.00
N HIS A 132 32.80 12.94 9.58
CA HIS A 132 33.96 13.38 8.78
C HIS A 132 34.60 12.21 8.01
N HIS A 133 35.38 12.52 6.97
CA HIS A 133 36.25 11.56 6.29
C HIS A 133 37.67 11.56 6.87
N ALA A 134 38.46 10.54 6.55
CA ALA A 134 39.82 10.39 7.08
C ALA A 134 40.75 11.59 6.82
N LYS A 135 40.49 12.37 5.76
CA LYS A 135 41.23 13.60 5.42
C LYS A 135 41.02 14.73 6.45
N GLU A 136 39.90 14.69 7.17
CA GLU A 136 39.48 15.70 8.14
C GLU A 136 39.53 15.16 9.59
N CYS A 137 40.09 13.95 9.76
CA CYS A 137 40.18 13.31 11.06
C CYS A 137 41.26 13.96 11.91
N LYS A 138 40.86 14.48 13.07
CA LYS A 138 41.75 15.15 14.04
C LYS A 138 42.64 14.17 14.83
N LEU A 139 42.40 12.86 14.72
CA LEU A 139 43.22 11.85 15.39
C LEU A 139 44.47 11.55 14.56
N PRO A 140 45.60 11.22 15.21
CA PRO A 140 46.78 10.73 14.50
C PRO A 140 46.44 9.46 13.70
N PRO A 141 47.19 9.16 12.63
CA PRO A 141 46.91 8.00 11.79
C PRO A 141 46.94 6.70 12.61
N GLN A 142 45.79 6.03 12.67
CA GLN A 142 45.57 4.78 13.37
C GLN A 142 45.90 3.59 12.46
N PRO A 143 46.26 2.42 13.04
CA PRO A 143 46.45 1.21 12.25
C PRO A 143 45.19 0.88 11.46
N LYS A 144 45.39 0.49 10.18
CA LYS A 144 44.29 0.20 9.26
C LYS A 144 43.47 -0.97 9.80
N ARG A 145 42.15 -0.78 9.84
CA ARG A 145 41.20 -1.80 10.32
C ARG A 145 40.46 -2.43 9.15
N CYS A 146 40.06 -3.69 9.31
CA CYS A 146 39.12 -4.34 8.42
C CYS A 146 37.83 -3.52 8.31
N HIS A 147 37.48 -3.06 7.11
CA HIS A 147 36.26 -2.27 6.89
C HIS A 147 34.95 -3.02 7.21
N PHE A 148 35.03 -4.35 7.41
CA PHE A 148 33.90 -5.20 7.70
C PHE A 148 33.73 -5.49 9.20
N CYS A 149 34.73 -6.07 9.86
CA CYS A 149 34.67 -6.47 11.28
C CYS A 149 35.45 -5.55 12.23
N GLN A 150 36.17 -4.54 11.71
CA GLN A 150 36.97 -3.57 12.48
C GLN A 150 38.22 -4.13 13.20
N SER A 151 38.62 -5.39 12.94
CA SER A 151 39.90 -5.95 13.42
C SER A 151 41.11 -5.22 12.83
N ILE A 152 42.20 -5.12 13.61
CA ILE A 152 43.49 -4.55 13.20
C ILE A 152 44.43 -5.58 12.56
N ASP A 153 44.14 -6.87 12.70
CA ASP A 153 45.06 -7.97 12.33
C ASP A 153 44.99 -8.32 10.85
N HIS A 154 43.86 -8.01 10.20
CA HIS A 154 43.63 -8.35 8.79
C HIS A 154 42.84 -7.24 8.08
N MET A 155 42.99 -7.19 6.76
CA MET A 155 42.16 -6.35 5.91
C MET A 155 40.92 -7.10 5.41
N VAL A 156 39.97 -6.39 4.82
CA VAL A 156 38.69 -6.95 4.35
C VAL A 156 38.84 -8.11 3.37
N ALA A 157 39.97 -8.20 2.66
CA ALA A 157 40.29 -9.28 1.74
C ALA A 157 40.52 -10.64 2.44
N SER A 158 40.99 -10.61 3.69
CA SER A 158 41.30 -11.80 4.50
C SER A 158 40.40 -11.89 5.73
N CYS A 159 39.22 -11.26 5.68
CA CYS A 159 38.33 -11.21 6.83
C CYS A 159 37.56 -12.51 7.01
N PRO A 160 37.79 -13.28 8.10
CA PRO A 160 37.13 -14.56 8.33
C PRO A 160 35.61 -14.39 8.48
N VAL A 161 35.17 -13.30 9.11
CA VAL A 161 33.75 -12.97 9.29
C VAL A 161 33.07 -12.67 7.94
N LYS A 162 33.81 -12.07 6.99
CA LYS A 162 33.27 -11.79 5.65
C LYS A 162 33.18 -13.07 4.81
N ALA A 163 34.18 -13.94 4.90
CA ALA A 163 34.19 -15.23 4.21
C ALA A 163 33.05 -16.16 4.67
N GLN A 164 32.70 -16.11 5.97
CA GLN A 164 31.60 -16.88 6.54
C GLN A 164 30.20 -16.38 6.13
N GLN A 165 30.05 -15.11 5.73
CA GLN A 165 28.77 -14.53 5.29
C GLN A 165 28.53 -14.63 3.77
N SER A 166 29.50 -15.13 3.00
CA SER A 166 29.42 -15.27 1.54
C SER A 166 29.06 -16.68 1.04
N SER A 167 28.66 -17.60 1.91
CA SER A 167 28.11 -18.89 1.48
C SER A 167 26.67 -18.72 0.94
N PRO A 168 26.38 -19.15 -0.29
CA PRO A 168 25.01 -19.19 -0.78
C PRO A 168 24.30 -20.39 -0.16
N VAL A 169 23.33 -20.15 0.74
CA VAL A 169 22.26 -21.11 0.98
C VAL A 169 21.36 -21.07 -0.26
N SER A 170 21.72 -21.85 -1.26
CA SER A 170 20.84 -22.19 -2.38
C SER A 170 19.89 -23.30 -1.93
N GLN A 171 18.62 -23.02 -2.12
CA GLN A 171 17.47 -23.85 -1.82
C GLN A 171 17.50 -25.16 -2.63
N GLY A 172 17.44 -26.31 -1.95
CA GLY A 172 16.97 -27.57 -2.54
C GLY A 172 15.44 -27.65 -2.42
N LYS A 173 14.75 -27.57 -3.55
CA LYS A 173 13.30 -27.82 -3.68
C LYS A 173 13.01 -29.32 -3.50
N PRO A 174 12.00 -29.72 -2.71
CA PRO A 174 11.29 -30.98 -2.95
C PRO A 174 10.14 -30.74 -3.94
N SER A 175 10.17 -31.42 -5.08
CA SER A 175 9.05 -31.55 -6.02
C SER A 175 8.01 -32.56 -5.48
N PRO A 176 6.73 -32.45 -5.91
CA PRO A 176 5.59 -33.08 -5.24
C PRO A 176 5.43 -34.54 -5.68
N LEU A 177 4.77 -35.39 -4.89
CA LEU A 177 3.80 -36.38 -5.36
C LEU A 177 3.09 -37.09 -4.18
N LYS A 178 1.76 -37.16 -4.34
CA LYS A 178 0.73 -37.99 -3.69
C LYS A 178 0.16 -37.56 -2.33
N GLY A 179 -1.09 -37.09 -2.42
CA GLY A 179 -2.06 -37.00 -1.33
C GLY A 179 -2.41 -38.38 -0.76
N ASP A 180 -2.87 -38.35 0.50
CA ASP A 180 -4.27 -38.61 0.89
C ASP A 180 -4.39 -40.13 1.16
N GLU A 181 -4.72 -40.62 2.34
CA GLU A 181 -5.85 -40.27 3.20
C GLU A 181 -5.49 -40.60 4.66
N GLY A 182 -6.06 -39.87 5.62
CA GLY A 182 -6.08 -40.28 7.01
C GLY A 182 -7.38 -41.04 7.31
N GLU A 183 -7.31 -42.13 8.05
CA GLU A 183 -8.45 -42.54 8.88
C GLU A 183 -8.02 -43.39 10.10
N HIS A 184 -8.86 -43.29 11.12
CA HIS A 184 -8.76 -43.73 12.50
C HIS A 184 -8.91 -45.25 12.73
N SER A 185 -8.57 -45.64 13.97
CA SER A 185 -9.21 -46.69 14.80
C SER A 185 -8.56 -48.10 14.90
N GLN A 186 -8.03 -48.33 16.11
CA GLN A 186 -7.79 -49.50 17.00
C GLN A 186 -8.23 -50.97 16.60
N PRO A 187 -8.10 -52.02 17.48
CA PRO A 187 -7.07 -53.08 17.40
C PRO A 187 -7.56 -54.57 17.42
N ALA A 188 -6.60 -55.52 17.36
CA ALA A 188 -6.66 -57.00 17.66
C ALA A 188 -7.42 -57.91 16.67
N PRO A 189 -7.28 -59.28 16.66
CA PRO A 189 -6.55 -60.23 17.54
C PRO A 189 -5.60 -61.24 16.80
N PRO A 190 -4.86 -62.14 17.50
CA PRO A 190 -4.02 -63.17 16.88
C PRO A 190 -4.77 -64.52 16.76
N PRO A 191 -4.51 -65.27 15.68
CA PRO A 191 -4.47 -66.74 15.77
C PRO A 191 -3.44 -67.36 14.78
N GLU A 192 -2.93 -68.59 14.85
CA GLU A 192 -2.73 -69.63 15.85
C GLU A 192 -1.53 -70.42 15.31
N THR A 193 -0.71 -70.99 16.18
CA THR A 193 0.26 -72.02 15.79
C THR A 193 -0.45 -73.38 15.86
N SER A 194 -0.49 -74.11 14.76
CA SER A 194 -0.87 -75.53 14.75
C SER A 194 0.26 -76.34 14.13
N ASP A 195 0.81 -77.21 15.00
CA ASP A 195 1.58 -78.45 14.79
C ASP A 195 2.76 -78.45 13.79
#